data_AF-A0A0F9AJI8-F1
#
_entry.id   AF-A0A0F9AJI8-F1
#
_cell.length_a   1.000
_cell.length_b   1.000
_cell.length_c   1.000
_cell.angle_alpha   90.00
_cell.angle_beta   90.00
_cell.angle_gamma   90.00
#
_symmetry.space_group_name_H-M   'P 1'
#
loop_
_entity.id
_entity.type
_entity.pdbx_description
1 polymer ?
#
loop_
_entity_poly.entity_id
_entity_poly.type
_entity_poly.pdbx_seq_one_letter_code
_entity_poly.pdbx_strand_id
1 'polypeptide(L)'
;LATQLLEMNVPLVLAFNMSDVAKSCGVSIDERQLSDLLGVPIVSVVGHKGKGIDEMLDAAVHVARNARSCVRAQRYPSYGKEVEPHVQQLTEEIVSNSHVDKRARWIAVKLLENDAEEINQFKAQFPQQAPGILEHAAKLRRHIEGICGDSAEIILADRRYGFISGACAETVRQTVEVRHALSGQIDSVLTNRWLGLPLGEAPMDWIGSGFESLSGWIEGFWGKGSESILKSLLLDGIIGGVGGVIVFLPNIMLLFLAIAFLEDTGYMARVAFMMDRLMHKIGLHGRSFIPMLTGFGCSVPAIMATRTLETRRDRLTTMLVIPLMSCGARLPIYALIIPAFFPKALNAPVLWSIYIIGIVLAIVLARLLRGTVFRGEMVPFLMELPPYRFPTLRGLLIHMWERGWLYLKKAGTVILGVSIVLWVLTSFPKKTVFERDYDQLARQAEAAYVAS
;
A
#
# COMPACT_ATOMS: atom_id res chain seq x y z
N LEU A 1 -3.88 7.83 22.70
CA LEU A 1 -4.82 8.54 21.80
C LEU A 1 -6.14 8.90 22.49
N ALA A 2 -6.99 7.94 22.88
CA ALA A 2 -8.32 8.26 23.45
C ALA A 2 -8.24 9.20 24.69
N THR A 3 -7.28 8.97 25.58
CA THR A 3 -7.01 9.84 26.74
C THR A 3 -6.66 11.28 26.35
N GLN A 4 -5.88 11.47 25.29
CA GLN A 4 -5.53 12.81 24.78
C GLN A 4 -6.75 13.52 24.19
N LEU A 5 -7.61 12.79 23.47
CA LEU A 5 -8.87 13.35 22.94
C LEU A 5 -9.81 13.79 24.07
N LEU A 6 -9.83 13.04 25.18
CA LEU A 6 -10.59 13.42 26.38
C LEU A 6 -10.06 14.72 26.99
N GLU A 7 -8.74 14.90 27.06
CA GLU A 7 -8.11 16.12 27.58
C GLU A 7 -8.33 17.36 26.71
N MET A 8 -8.63 17.17 25.41
CA MET A 8 -9.01 18.26 24.50
C MET A 8 -10.43 18.79 24.73
N ASN A 9 -11.21 18.19 25.63
CA ASN A 9 -12.61 18.56 25.93
C ASN A 9 -13.49 18.62 24.68
N VAL A 10 -13.34 17.65 23.77
CA VAL A 10 -14.15 17.55 22.55
C VAL A 10 -15.26 16.50 22.73
N PRO A 11 -16.45 16.67 22.13
CA PRO A 11 -17.47 15.63 22.12
C PRO A 11 -16.92 14.38 21.44
N LEU A 12 -16.96 13.25 22.16
CA LEU A 12 -16.28 12.02 21.76
C LEU A 12 -17.25 10.83 21.80
N VAL A 13 -17.08 9.91 20.85
CA VAL A 13 -17.67 8.57 20.83
C VAL A 13 -16.54 7.60 20.49
N LEU A 14 -16.44 6.48 21.21
CA LEU A 14 -15.42 5.47 20.95
C LEU A 14 -16.04 4.29 20.20
N ALA A 15 -15.59 4.08 18.97
CA ALA A 15 -15.98 2.91 18.17
C ALA A 15 -14.99 1.77 18.40
N PHE A 16 -15.41 0.72 19.11
CA PHE A 16 -14.60 -0.47 19.36
C PHE A 16 -14.71 -1.42 18.18
N ASN A 17 -13.89 -1.14 17.16
CA ASN A 17 -13.83 -1.96 15.96
C ASN A 17 -13.16 -3.32 16.23
N MET A 18 -13.43 -4.29 15.36
CA MET A 18 -12.93 -5.68 15.49
C MET A 18 -13.46 -6.39 16.74
N SER A 19 -14.67 -6.02 17.18
CA SER A 19 -15.34 -6.66 18.33
C SER A 19 -15.57 -8.17 18.14
N ASP A 20 -15.67 -8.65 16.90
CA ASP A 20 -15.72 -10.08 16.58
C ASP A 20 -14.36 -10.78 16.76
N VAL A 21 -13.27 -10.12 16.36
CA VAL A 21 -11.91 -10.62 16.58
C VAL A 21 -11.59 -10.66 18.08
N ALA A 22 -11.92 -9.59 18.82
CA ALA A 22 -11.73 -9.54 20.28
C ALA A 22 -12.41 -10.74 20.97
N LYS A 23 -13.67 -11.00 20.64
CA LYS A 23 -14.41 -12.17 21.13
C LYS A 23 -13.75 -13.50 20.73
N SER A 24 -13.29 -13.62 19.48
CA SER A 24 -12.60 -14.84 19.01
C SER A 24 -11.26 -15.09 19.70
N CYS A 25 -10.59 -14.03 20.16
CA CYS A 25 -9.34 -14.09 20.93
C CYS A 25 -9.58 -14.28 22.44
N GLY A 26 -10.82 -14.53 22.86
CA GLY A 26 -11.17 -14.68 24.27
C GLY A 26 -11.09 -13.37 25.06
N VAL A 27 -11.14 -12.21 24.41
CA VAL A 27 -11.17 -10.91 25.08
C VAL A 27 -12.61 -10.45 25.22
N SER A 28 -13.07 -10.35 26.45
CA SER A 28 -14.36 -9.77 26.81
C SER A 28 -14.14 -8.40 27.41
N ILE A 29 -14.80 -7.37 26.88
CA ILE A 29 -14.70 -6.00 27.38
C ILE A 29 -16.06 -5.60 27.94
N ASP A 30 -16.10 -5.15 29.19
CA ASP A 30 -17.29 -4.53 29.78
C ASP A 30 -17.41 -3.09 29.27
N GLU A 31 -18.06 -2.95 28.12
CA GLU A 31 -18.26 -1.67 27.44
C GLU A 31 -19.03 -0.66 28.30
N ARG A 32 -19.96 -1.13 29.14
CA ARG A 32 -20.76 -0.26 30.00
C ARG A 32 -19.90 0.32 31.11
N GLN A 33 -19.18 -0.55 31.82
CA GLN A 33 -18.29 -0.11 32.89
C GLN A 33 -17.20 0.82 32.34
N LEU A 34 -16.62 0.52 31.17
CA LEU A 34 -15.60 1.37 30.56
C LEU A 34 -16.19 2.72 30.09
N SER A 35 -17.41 2.71 29.56
CA SER A 35 -18.14 3.92 29.19
C SER A 35 -18.37 4.82 30.41
N ASP A 36 -18.74 4.24 31.55
CA ASP A 36 -18.93 4.97 32.82
C ASP A 36 -17.61 5.48 33.41
N LEU A 37 -16.53 4.69 33.30
CA LEU A 37 -15.19 5.08 33.77
C LEU A 37 -14.58 6.22 32.96
N LEU A 38 -14.86 6.29 31.65
CA LEU A 38 -14.36 7.34 30.78
C LEU A 38 -15.34 8.51 30.63
N GLY A 39 -16.63 8.30 30.91
CA GLY A 39 -17.70 9.26 30.65
C GLY A 39 -17.95 9.50 29.17
N VAL A 40 -17.74 8.47 28.33
CA VAL A 40 -17.85 8.54 26.87
C VAL A 40 -18.65 7.36 26.35
N PRO A 41 -19.61 7.53 25.41
CA PRO A 41 -20.27 6.40 24.78
C PRO A 41 -19.27 5.51 24.03
N ILE A 42 -19.37 4.21 24.26
CA ILE A 42 -18.59 3.17 23.58
C ILE A 42 -19.55 2.30 22.78
N VAL A 43 -19.25 2.08 21.51
CA VAL A 43 -20.05 1.24 20.62
C VAL A 43 -19.13 0.23 19.94
N SER A 44 -19.39 -1.06 20.17
CA SER A 44 -18.71 -2.15 19.46
C SER A 44 -19.17 -2.24 18.01
N VAL A 45 -18.21 -2.27 17.08
CA VAL A 45 -18.49 -2.35 15.64
C VAL A 45 -17.69 -3.47 14.98
N VAL A 46 -18.22 -3.97 13.86
CA VAL A 46 -17.51 -4.85 12.92
C VAL A 46 -17.57 -4.22 11.55
N GLY A 47 -16.63 -3.33 11.27
CA GLY A 47 -16.68 -2.46 10.08
C GLY A 47 -16.86 -3.22 8.76
N HIS A 48 -16.15 -4.36 8.58
CA HIS A 48 -16.23 -5.13 7.34
C HIS A 48 -17.57 -5.87 7.15
N LYS A 49 -18.35 -6.08 8.22
CA LYS A 49 -19.69 -6.68 8.17
C LYS A 49 -20.81 -5.63 8.26
N GLY A 50 -20.46 -4.35 8.40
CA GLY A 50 -21.43 -3.26 8.62
C GLY A 50 -22.18 -3.36 9.94
N LYS A 51 -21.75 -4.19 10.90
CA LYS A 51 -22.45 -4.35 12.18
C LYS A 51 -22.06 -3.24 13.16
N GLY A 52 -23.03 -2.67 13.87
CA GLY A 52 -22.80 -1.62 14.88
C GLY A 52 -22.66 -0.21 14.30
N ILE A 53 -22.77 -0.04 12.97
CA ILE A 53 -22.51 1.24 12.31
C ILE A 53 -23.67 2.22 12.56
N ASP A 54 -24.91 1.76 12.44
CA ASP A 54 -26.08 2.62 12.66
C ASP A 54 -26.14 3.08 14.13
N GLU A 55 -25.89 2.17 15.08
CA GLU A 55 -25.84 2.50 16.50
C GLU A 55 -24.70 3.48 16.84
N MET A 56 -23.54 3.33 16.18
CA MET A 56 -22.42 4.27 16.32
C MET A 56 -22.77 5.66 15.78
N LEU A 57 -23.45 5.73 14.64
CA LEU A 57 -23.91 6.98 14.05
C LEU A 57 -24.94 7.67 14.93
N ASP A 58 -25.90 6.93 15.47
CA ASP A 58 -26.90 7.45 16.41
C ASP A 58 -26.25 8.00 17.69
N ALA A 59 -25.25 7.28 18.24
CA ALA A 59 -24.48 7.76 19.38
C ALA A 59 -23.72 9.06 19.06
N ALA A 60 -23.11 9.16 17.87
CA ALA A 60 -22.42 10.37 17.42
C ALA A 60 -23.37 11.56 17.28
N VAL A 61 -24.57 11.35 16.71
CA VAL A 61 -25.61 12.38 16.60
C VAL A 61 -26.09 12.81 17.99
N HIS A 62 -26.29 11.87 18.90
CA HIS A 62 -26.68 12.17 20.28
C HIS A 62 -25.63 13.01 21.02
N VAL A 63 -24.36 12.63 20.94
CA VAL A 63 -23.24 13.37 21.56
C VAL A 63 -23.07 14.75 20.95
N ALA A 64 -23.24 14.90 19.64
CA ALA A 64 -23.19 16.20 18.99
C ALA A 64 -24.30 17.14 19.46
N ARG A 65 -25.54 16.63 19.61
CA ARG A 65 -26.69 17.41 20.12
C ARG A 65 -26.52 17.80 21.59
N ASN A 66 -25.89 16.95 22.39
CA ASN A 66 -25.69 17.12 23.83
C ASN A 66 -24.24 17.47 24.20
N ALA A 67 -23.51 18.12 23.29
CA ALA A 67 -22.06 18.30 23.38
C ALA A 67 -21.57 18.83 24.74
N ARG A 68 -22.24 19.83 25.32
CA ARG A 68 -21.83 20.44 26.59
C ARG A 68 -21.95 19.47 27.77
N SER A 69 -23.07 18.74 27.87
CA SER A 69 -23.28 17.79 28.97
C SER A 69 -22.39 16.56 28.81
N CYS A 70 -22.22 16.07 27.57
CA CYS A 70 -21.33 14.95 27.29
C CYS A 70 -19.87 15.27 27.62
N VAL A 71 -19.36 16.44 27.22
CA VAL A 71 -17.99 16.85 27.57
C VAL A 71 -17.81 17.00 29.08
N ARG A 72 -18.80 17.54 29.80
CA ARG A 72 -18.74 17.66 31.27
C ARG A 72 -18.71 16.30 31.99
N ALA A 73 -19.29 15.27 31.39
CA ALA A 73 -19.29 13.91 31.94
C ALA A 73 -17.96 13.17 31.72
N GLN A 74 -17.13 13.63 30.79
CA GLN A 74 -15.86 12.99 30.44
C GLN A 74 -14.90 12.98 31.63
N ARG A 75 -14.19 11.87 31.77
CA ARG A 75 -13.14 11.66 32.76
C ARG A 75 -11.82 11.47 32.03
N TYR A 76 -10.83 12.25 32.41
CA TYR A 76 -9.48 12.23 31.83
C TYR A 76 -8.44 11.90 32.92
N PRO A 77 -7.20 11.53 32.52
CA PRO A 77 -6.14 11.21 33.48
C PRO A 77 -5.86 12.36 34.45
N SER A 78 -5.71 12.02 35.74
CA SER A 78 -5.08 12.91 36.71
C SER A 78 -3.60 12.58 36.78
N TYR A 79 -2.76 13.61 36.84
CA TYR A 79 -1.31 13.48 36.86
C TYR A 79 -0.73 13.30 38.28
N GLY A 80 -1.60 13.08 39.27
CA GLY A 80 -1.19 12.89 40.65
C GLY A 80 -1.01 14.20 41.41
N LYS A 81 -0.86 14.12 42.73
CA LYS A 81 -0.83 15.31 43.61
C LYS A 81 0.41 16.17 43.38
N GLU A 82 1.45 15.59 42.80
CA GLU A 82 2.73 16.25 42.55
C GLU A 82 2.70 17.10 41.28
N VAL A 83 1.98 16.67 40.23
CA VAL A 83 1.99 17.34 38.91
C VAL A 83 0.71 18.12 38.63
N GLU A 84 -0.43 17.66 39.13
CA GLU A 84 -1.73 18.29 38.91
C GLU A 84 -1.79 19.78 39.33
N PRO A 85 -1.21 20.20 40.47
CA PRO A 85 -1.18 21.63 40.83
C PRO A 85 -0.43 22.49 39.81
N HIS A 86 0.63 21.96 39.20
CA HIS A 86 1.40 22.66 38.18
C HIS A 86 0.66 22.75 36.84
N VAL A 87 -0.10 21.70 36.48
CA VAL A 87 -1.02 21.74 35.33
C VAL A 87 -2.09 22.80 35.56
N GLN A 88 -2.69 22.86 36.74
CA GLN A 88 -3.70 23.86 37.09
C GLN A 88 -3.13 25.29 37.04
N GLN A 89 -1.95 25.51 37.61
CA GLN A 89 -1.27 26.80 37.60
C GLN A 89 -1.05 27.33 36.17
N LEU A 90 -0.51 26.50 35.27
CA LEU A 90 -0.36 26.87 33.86
C LEU A 90 -1.70 27.04 33.14
N THR A 91 -2.70 26.23 33.48
CA THR A 91 -4.05 26.34 32.91
C THR A 91 -4.65 27.72 33.22
N GLU A 92 -4.61 28.15 34.48
CA GLU A 92 -5.12 29.45 34.92
C GLU A 92 -4.35 30.63 34.29
N GLU A 93 -3.03 30.50 34.16
CA GLU A 93 -2.19 31.46 33.47
C GLU A 93 -2.52 31.56 31.96
N ILE A 94 -2.79 30.43 31.31
CA ILE A 94 -3.19 30.41 29.90
C ILE A 94 -4.58 31.05 29.75
N VAL A 95 -5.57 30.68 30.57
CA VAL A 95 -6.93 31.24 30.48
C VAL A 95 -6.92 32.76 30.68
N SER A 96 -6.17 33.25 31.67
CA SER A 96 -6.09 34.69 31.98
C SER A 96 -5.41 35.52 30.89
N ASN A 97 -4.36 34.98 30.25
CA ASN A 97 -3.55 35.73 29.29
C ASN A 97 -3.93 35.53 27.82
N SER A 98 -4.64 34.45 27.48
CA SER A 98 -4.93 34.06 26.09
C SER A 98 -6.43 33.96 25.77
N HIS A 99 -7.31 34.04 26.77
CA HIS A 99 -8.76 33.84 26.65
C HIS A 99 -9.18 32.48 26.04
N VAL A 100 -8.26 31.50 25.96
CA VAL A 100 -8.54 30.15 25.46
C VAL A 100 -9.01 29.27 26.61
N ASP A 101 -10.31 29.24 26.88
CA ASP A 101 -10.85 28.49 28.01
C ASP A 101 -10.85 26.95 27.77
N LYS A 102 -11.44 26.51 26.66
CA LYS A 102 -11.74 25.07 26.43
C LYS A 102 -10.51 24.16 26.32
N ARG A 103 -9.40 24.68 25.81
CA ARG A 103 -8.17 23.92 25.53
C ARG A 103 -7.00 24.31 26.44
N ALA A 104 -7.18 25.22 27.40
CA ALA A 104 -6.08 25.67 28.25
C ALA A 104 -5.38 24.52 28.97
N ARG A 105 -6.15 23.56 29.52
CA ARG A 105 -5.58 22.37 30.17
C ARG A 105 -4.73 21.54 29.23
N TRP A 106 -5.23 21.27 28.02
CA TRP A 106 -4.49 20.52 26.99
C TRP A 106 -3.16 21.21 26.67
N ILE A 107 -3.20 22.52 26.43
CA ILE A 107 -2.01 23.33 26.13
C ILE A 107 -1.06 23.27 27.32
N ALA A 108 -1.53 23.45 28.55
CA ALA A 108 -0.71 23.39 29.76
C ALA A 108 0.05 22.05 29.87
N VAL A 109 -0.65 20.92 29.68
CA VAL A 109 -0.04 19.59 29.69
C VAL A 109 1.01 19.48 28.58
N LYS A 110 0.70 19.93 27.36
CA LYS A 110 1.63 19.88 26.23
C LYS A 110 2.88 20.73 26.39
N LEU A 111 2.75 21.89 27.04
CA LEU A 111 3.89 22.72 27.41
C LEU A 111 4.77 22.06 28.47
N LEU A 112 4.18 21.30 29.42
CA LEU A 112 4.94 20.49 30.38
C LEU A 112 5.59 19.26 29.75
N GLU A 113 5.00 18.68 28.70
CA GLU A 113 5.60 17.62 27.88
C GLU A 113 6.73 18.14 26.96
N ASN A 114 6.89 19.46 26.85
CA ASN A 114 7.85 20.08 25.92
C ASN A 114 7.59 19.73 24.45
N ASP A 115 6.31 19.64 24.06
CA ASP A 115 5.87 19.30 22.71
C ASP A 115 6.22 20.43 21.71
N ALA A 116 7.13 20.15 20.77
CA ALA A 116 7.66 21.16 19.85
C ALA A 116 6.60 21.76 18.92
N GLU A 117 5.60 20.97 18.50
CA GLU A 117 4.58 21.42 17.58
C GLU A 117 3.60 22.36 18.29
N GLU A 118 3.10 21.96 19.47
CA GLU A 118 2.19 22.80 20.26
C GLU A 118 2.90 24.08 20.74
N ILE A 119 4.19 24.02 21.12
CA ILE A 119 4.97 25.22 21.49
C ILE A 119 5.04 26.20 20.32
N ASN A 120 5.29 25.72 19.09
CA ASN A 120 5.37 26.59 17.92
C ASN A 120 4.01 27.19 17.56
N GLN A 121 2.93 26.41 17.64
CA GLN A 121 1.58 26.91 17.43
C GLN A 121 1.20 27.96 18.49
N PHE A 122 1.52 27.71 19.77
CA PHE A 122 1.26 28.64 20.86
C PHE A 122 2.02 29.96 20.69
N LYS A 123 3.30 29.91 20.30
CA LYS A 123 4.08 31.12 19.96
C LYS A 123 3.49 31.91 18.81
N ALA A 124 3.02 31.22 17.77
CA ALA A 124 2.41 31.87 16.61
C ALA A 124 1.07 32.54 16.97
N GLN A 125 0.29 31.91 17.84
CA GLN A 125 -1.02 32.42 18.24
C GLN A 125 -0.94 33.54 19.29
N PHE A 126 0.01 33.45 20.23
CA PHE A 126 0.16 34.38 21.35
C PHE A 126 1.59 34.91 21.49
N PRO A 127 2.12 35.64 20.48
CA PRO A 127 3.54 36.01 20.44
C PRO A 127 3.99 36.90 21.60
N GLN A 128 3.10 37.69 22.20
CA GLN A 128 3.42 38.58 23.31
C GLN A 128 3.47 37.84 24.66
N GLN A 129 2.56 36.89 24.87
CA GLN A 129 2.41 36.18 26.14
C GLN A 129 3.25 34.90 26.20
N ALA A 130 3.55 34.30 25.04
CA ALA A 130 4.25 33.03 24.95
C ALA A 130 5.62 33.00 25.66
N PRO A 131 6.49 34.02 25.58
CA PRO A 131 7.79 33.96 26.24
C PRO A 131 7.70 33.75 27.76
N GLY A 132 6.79 34.46 28.44
CA GLY A 132 6.61 34.36 29.90
C GLY A 132 6.07 32.99 30.32
N ILE A 133 5.01 32.53 29.66
CA ILE A 133 4.37 31.23 29.95
C ILE A 133 5.34 30.07 29.66
N LEU A 134 6.13 30.15 28.59
CA LEU A 134 7.11 29.13 28.25
C LEU A 134 8.28 29.08 29.24
N GLU A 135 8.74 30.24 29.71
CA GLU A 135 9.77 30.30 30.76
C GLU A 135 9.24 29.70 32.07
N HIS A 136 8.00 29.98 32.43
CA HIS A 136 7.36 29.42 33.60
C HIS A 136 7.16 27.90 33.48
N ALA A 137 6.66 27.41 32.34
CA ALA A 137 6.58 25.98 32.05
C ALA A 137 7.96 25.31 32.16
N ALA A 138 9.04 25.96 31.71
CA ALA A 138 10.40 25.44 31.86
C ALA A 138 10.89 25.40 33.32
N LYS A 139 10.41 26.29 34.20
CA LYS A 139 10.67 26.22 35.64
C LYS A 139 9.91 25.06 36.27
N LEU A 140 8.63 24.89 35.91
CA LEU A 140 7.80 23.80 36.41
C LEU A 140 8.31 22.43 35.99
N ARG A 141 8.77 22.26 34.74
CA ARG A 141 9.40 21.01 34.29
C ARG A 141 10.60 20.62 35.14
N ARG A 142 11.50 21.58 35.42
CA ARG A 142 12.67 21.37 36.30
C ARG A 142 12.27 21.03 37.73
N HIS A 143 11.17 21.61 38.21
CA HIS A 143 10.66 21.32 39.55
C HIS A 143 10.07 19.90 39.64
N ILE A 144 9.25 19.51 38.66
CA ILE A 144 8.70 18.14 38.55
C ILE A 144 9.83 17.12 38.50
N GLU A 145 10.87 17.39 37.70
CA GLU A 145 12.06 16.54 37.60
C GLU A 145 12.80 16.43 38.94
N GLY A 146 12.93 17.52 39.68
CA GLY A 146 13.53 17.52 41.02
C GLY A 146 12.75 16.72 42.05
N ILE A 147 11.41 16.66 41.96
CA ILE A 147 10.56 15.94 42.91
C ILE A 147 10.41 14.46 42.52
N CYS A 148 10.22 14.18 41.23
CA CYS A 148 9.86 12.85 40.74
C CYS A 148 11.07 12.01 40.30
N GLY A 149 12.23 12.64 40.08
CA GLY A 149 13.47 11.96 39.68
C GLY A 149 13.59 11.63 38.19
N ASP A 150 12.56 11.94 37.39
CA ASP A 150 12.50 11.74 35.94
C ASP A 150 11.95 13.00 35.25
N SER A 151 12.16 13.11 33.94
CA SER A 151 11.66 14.25 33.17
C SER A 151 10.14 14.35 33.23
N ALA A 152 9.60 15.58 33.19
CA ALA A 152 8.16 15.82 33.24
C ALA A 152 7.40 15.08 32.12
N GLU A 153 8.00 14.93 30.94
CA GLU A 153 7.46 14.15 29.83
C GLU A 153 7.25 12.67 30.20
N ILE A 154 8.27 12.05 30.80
CA ILE A 154 8.21 10.65 31.24
C ILE A 154 7.12 10.47 32.30
N ILE A 155 7.05 11.38 33.28
CA ILE A 155 6.04 11.32 34.34
C ILE A 155 4.62 11.47 33.79
N LEU A 156 4.36 12.44 32.91
CA LEU A 156 3.05 12.62 32.29
C LEU A 156 2.64 11.39 31.45
N ALA A 157 3.58 10.80 30.71
CA ALA A 157 3.35 9.58 29.96
C ALA A 157 3.02 8.40 30.89
N ASP A 158 3.78 8.20 31.95
CA ASP A 158 3.56 7.12 32.92
C ASP A 158 2.19 7.24 33.60
N ARG A 159 1.78 8.43 34.03
CA ARG A 159 0.45 8.66 34.61
C ARG A 159 -0.69 8.35 33.62
N ARG A 160 -0.53 8.69 32.34
CA ARG A 160 -1.49 8.30 31.29
C ARG A 160 -1.56 6.79 31.12
N TYR A 161 -0.42 6.10 31.11
CA TYR A 161 -0.39 4.63 31.04
C TYR A 161 -1.00 3.99 32.28
N GLY A 162 -0.75 4.54 33.46
CA GLY A 162 -1.37 4.09 34.71
C GLY A 162 -2.90 4.21 34.68
N PHE A 163 -3.44 5.32 34.18
CA PHE A 163 -4.89 5.49 33.98
C PHE A 163 -5.47 4.45 33.01
N ILE A 164 -4.79 4.23 31.87
CA ILE A 164 -5.23 3.24 30.87
C ILE A 164 -5.17 1.83 31.46
N SER A 165 -4.08 1.49 32.12
CA SER A 165 -3.88 0.17 32.73
C SER A 165 -4.94 -0.11 33.80
N GLY A 166 -5.26 0.87 34.64
CA GLY A 166 -6.35 0.77 35.62
C GLY A 166 -7.71 0.56 34.95
N ALA A 167 -8.05 1.37 33.94
CA ALA A 167 -9.30 1.22 33.21
C ALA A 167 -9.42 -0.15 32.51
N CYS A 168 -8.33 -0.64 31.93
CA CYS A 168 -8.28 -1.96 31.31
C CYS A 168 -8.37 -3.09 32.34
N ALA A 169 -7.69 -2.98 33.49
CA ALA A 169 -7.73 -3.99 34.54
C ALA A 169 -9.15 -4.21 35.09
N GLU A 170 -9.94 -3.14 35.20
CA GLU A 170 -11.32 -3.20 35.67
C GLU A 170 -12.29 -3.77 34.63
N THR A 171 -12.05 -3.51 33.33
CA THR A 171 -13.06 -3.70 32.28
C THR A 171 -12.74 -4.79 31.27
N VAL A 172 -11.48 -5.21 31.16
CA VAL A 172 -11.04 -6.22 30.20
C VAL A 172 -10.82 -7.53 30.92
N ARG A 173 -11.55 -8.56 30.50
CA ARG A 173 -11.39 -9.94 30.97
C ARG A 173 -10.88 -10.79 29.83
N GLN A 174 -9.84 -11.57 30.11
CA GLN A 174 -9.36 -12.58 29.18
C GLN A 174 -9.91 -13.94 29.63
N THR A 175 -10.82 -14.50 28.84
CA THR A 175 -11.28 -15.87 29.05
C THR A 175 -10.15 -16.82 28.63
N VAL A 176 -9.83 -17.79 29.49
CA VAL A 176 -8.74 -18.79 29.29
C VAL A 176 -8.95 -19.64 28.03
N GLU A 177 -10.18 -19.69 27.52
CA GLU A 177 -10.49 -20.40 26.30
C GLU A 177 -10.10 -19.60 25.05
N VAL A 178 -9.15 -20.20 24.33
CA VAL A 178 -8.89 -20.17 22.88
C VAL A 178 -7.45 -19.74 22.58
N ARG A 179 -6.51 -20.62 22.95
CA ARG A 179 -5.17 -20.64 22.31
C ARG A 179 -5.16 -21.38 20.97
N HIS A 180 -6.30 -21.93 20.52
CA HIS A 180 -6.40 -22.67 19.26
C HIS A 180 -7.80 -22.58 18.63
N ALA A 181 -8.06 -21.56 17.82
CA ALA A 181 -9.09 -21.58 16.77
C ALA A 181 -8.90 -20.29 15.94
N LEU A 182 -8.14 -20.29 14.85
CA LEU A 182 -8.69 -20.46 13.50
C LEU A 182 -7.55 -20.40 12.46
N SER A 183 -6.36 -20.91 12.81
CA SER A 183 -5.20 -20.91 11.89
C SER A 183 -4.85 -22.31 11.37
N GLY A 184 -5.50 -23.37 11.85
CA GLY A 184 -5.06 -24.75 11.60
C GLY A 184 -5.78 -25.51 10.48
N GLN A 185 -6.91 -25.03 9.97
CA GLN A 185 -7.77 -25.83 9.07
C GLN A 185 -7.93 -25.28 7.64
N ILE A 186 -7.35 -24.12 7.34
CA ILE A 186 -7.47 -23.51 6.00
C ILE A 186 -6.20 -23.74 5.18
N ASP A 187 -5.06 -24.01 5.84
CA ASP A 187 -3.82 -24.38 5.15
C ASP A 187 -3.99 -25.64 4.28
N SER A 188 -4.87 -26.60 4.62
CA SER A 188 -5.06 -27.80 3.79
C SER A 188 -5.85 -27.54 2.50
N VAL A 189 -6.64 -26.46 2.43
CA VAL A 189 -7.45 -26.10 1.25
C VAL A 189 -6.69 -25.12 0.37
N LEU A 190 -5.96 -24.15 0.96
CA LEU A 190 -5.14 -23.19 0.23
C LEU A 190 -3.81 -23.79 -0.28
N THR A 191 -3.28 -24.85 0.32
CA THR A 191 -2.10 -25.59 -0.19
C THR A 191 -2.44 -26.77 -1.08
N ASN A 192 -3.70 -26.90 -1.53
CA ASN A 192 -4.05 -28.00 -2.40
C ASN A 192 -3.38 -27.80 -3.78
N ARG A 193 -2.41 -28.66 -4.10
CA ARG A 193 -1.53 -28.63 -5.28
C ARG A 193 -2.27 -28.49 -6.62
N TRP A 194 -3.57 -28.76 -6.63
CA TRP A 194 -4.45 -28.79 -7.80
C TRP A 194 -5.31 -27.53 -8.01
N LEU A 195 -5.45 -26.65 -7.00
CA LEU A 195 -6.15 -25.36 -7.17
C LEU A 195 -5.21 -24.24 -7.67
N GLY A 196 -3.89 -24.47 -7.63
CA GLY A 196 -2.87 -23.48 -7.99
C GLY A 196 -2.57 -23.30 -9.48
N LEU A 197 -3.02 -24.21 -10.37
CA LEU A 197 -2.93 -24.12 -11.83
C LEU A 197 -4.00 -25.04 -12.45
N PRO A 198 -4.76 -24.65 -13.51
CA PRO A 198 -4.46 -23.69 -14.58
C PRO A 198 -5.64 -22.75 -14.92
N LEU A 199 -5.90 -21.72 -14.11
CA LEU A 199 -6.95 -20.73 -14.42
C LEU A 199 -6.48 -19.56 -15.32
N GLY A 200 -5.19 -19.46 -15.60
CA GLY A 200 -4.61 -18.32 -16.34
C GLY A 200 -4.51 -18.48 -17.87
N GLU A 201 -4.27 -19.69 -18.38
CA GLU A 201 -4.06 -19.91 -19.81
C GLU A 201 -5.37 -19.90 -20.61
N ALA A 202 -6.41 -20.61 -20.13
CA ALA A 202 -7.67 -20.73 -20.85
C ALA A 202 -8.35 -19.37 -21.18
N PRO A 203 -8.41 -18.37 -20.27
CA PRO A 203 -9.01 -17.08 -20.60
C PRO A 203 -8.21 -16.26 -21.62
N MET A 204 -6.89 -16.41 -21.67
CA MET A 204 -6.04 -15.70 -22.62
C MET A 204 -6.30 -16.20 -24.05
N ASP A 205 -6.36 -17.52 -24.24
CA ASP A 205 -6.61 -18.14 -25.54
C ASP A 205 -8.02 -17.82 -26.05
N TRP A 206 -9.02 -17.79 -25.18
CA TRP A 206 -10.40 -17.44 -25.56
C TRP A 206 -10.52 -16.00 -26.04
N ILE A 207 -9.87 -15.06 -25.35
CA ILE A 207 -9.86 -13.66 -25.77
C ILE A 207 -9.06 -13.49 -27.07
N GLY A 208 -7.92 -14.19 -27.21
CA GLY A 208 -7.13 -14.20 -28.44
C GLY A 208 -7.97 -14.65 -29.64
N SER A 209 -8.62 -15.81 -29.52
CA SER A 209 -9.48 -16.35 -30.58
C SER A 209 -10.69 -15.46 -30.90
N GLY A 210 -11.24 -14.74 -29.91
CA GLY A 210 -12.27 -13.72 -30.11
C GLY A 210 -11.77 -12.52 -30.92
N PHE A 211 -10.55 -12.04 -30.66
CA PHE A 211 -9.92 -10.96 -31.43
C PHE A 211 -9.58 -11.40 -32.86
N GLU A 212 -9.11 -12.63 -33.06
CA GLU A 212 -8.88 -13.21 -34.39
C GLU A 212 -10.19 -13.29 -35.18
N SER A 213 -11.28 -13.77 -34.57
CA SER A 213 -12.60 -13.83 -35.18
C SER A 213 -13.12 -12.43 -35.56
N LEU A 214 -12.94 -11.45 -34.68
CA LEU A 214 -13.31 -10.05 -34.93
C LEU A 214 -12.48 -9.45 -36.07
N SER A 215 -11.17 -9.73 -36.11
CA SER A 215 -10.29 -9.27 -37.18
C SER A 215 -10.69 -9.86 -38.53
N GLY A 216 -11.00 -11.16 -38.60
CA GLY A 216 -11.48 -11.83 -39.80
C GLY A 216 -12.85 -11.33 -40.27
N TRP A 217 -13.76 -10.99 -39.33
CA TRP A 217 -15.04 -10.36 -39.66
C TRP A 217 -14.86 -8.96 -40.25
N ILE A 218 -13.96 -8.16 -39.68
CA ILE A 218 -13.64 -6.81 -40.18
C ILE A 218 -12.93 -6.87 -41.53
N GLU A 219 -12.06 -7.85 -41.74
CA GLU A 219 -11.44 -8.11 -43.04
C GLU A 219 -12.45 -8.43 -44.13
N GLY A 220 -13.56 -9.09 -43.78
CA GLY A 220 -14.65 -9.42 -44.70
C GLY A 220 -15.36 -8.21 -45.32
N PHE A 221 -15.24 -7.02 -44.72
CA PHE A 221 -15.76 -5.78 -45.29
C PHE A 221 -14.89 -5.21 -46.42
N TRP A 222 -13.67 -5.73 -46.62
CA TRP A 222 -12.77 -5.35 -47.71
C TRP A 222 -12.60 -6.49 -48.72
N GLY A 223 -12.57 -6.15 -50.01
CA GLY A 223 -12.25 -7.13 -51.06
C GLY A 223 -10.86 -7.74 -50.87
N LYS A 224 -10.71 -9.03 -51.23
CA LYS A 224 -9.42 -9.73 -51.20
C LYS A 224 -8.39 -8.93 -52.00
N GLY A 225 -7.29 -8.50 -51.35
CA GLY A 225 -6.20 -7.74 -51.99
C GLY A 225 -6.25 -6.21 -51.83
N SER A 226 -7.19 -5.64 -51.07
CA SER A 226 -7.20 -4.19 -50.80
C SER A 226 -6.08 -3.77 -49.83
N GLU A 227 -5.08 -3.01 -50.32
CA GLU A 227 -4.08 -2.30 -49.50
C GLU A 227 -4.57 -0.94 -48.97
N SER A 228 -5.81 -0.88 -48.47
CA SER A 228 -6.32 0.37 -47.88
C SER A 228 -5.54 0.72 -46.61
N ILE A 229 -5.06 1.97 -46.52
CA ILE A 229 -4.41 2.52 -45.32
C ILE A 229 -5.35 2.44 -44.10
N LEU A 230 -6.66 2.58 -44.33
CA LEU A 230 -7.68 2.45 -43.29
C LEU A 230 -7.81 1.01 -42.78
N LYS A 231 -7.69 0.03 -43.67
CA LYS A 231 -7.71 -1.40 -43.31
C LYS A 231 -6.51 -1.76 -42.45
N SER A 232 -5.29 -1.39 -42.86
CA SER A 232 -4.09 -1.70 -42.09
C SER A 232 -4.02 -0.91 -40.77
N LEU A 233 -4.51 0.32 -40.72
CA LEU A 233 -4.61 1.06 -39.46
C LEU A 233 -5.55 0.39 -38.46
N LEU A 234 -6.72 -0.06 -38.92
CA LEU A 234 -7.71 -0.71 -38.07
C LEU A 234 -7.24 -2.09 -37.61
N LEU A 235 -6.77 -2.94 -38.51
CA LEU A 235 -6.39 -4.32 -38.19
C LEU A 235 -5.04 -4.37 -37.48
N ASP A 236 -3.99 -3.80 -38.07
CA ASP A 236 -2.62 -3.93 -37.56
C ASP A 236 -2.31 -2.90 -36.47
N GLY A 237 -2.81 -1.67 -36.63
CA GLY A 237 -2.54 -0.58 -35.70
C GLY A 237 -3.40 -0.64 -34.42
N ILE A 238 -4.73 -0.65 -34.59
CA ILE A 238 -5.69 -0.55 -33.48
C ILE A 238 -6.04 -1.92 -32.91
N ILE A 239 -6.54 -2.86 -33.73
CA ILE A 239 -6.99 -4.17 -33.25
C ILE A 239 -5.81 -5.00 -32.78
N GLY A 240 -4.69 -5.02 -33.51
CA GLY A 240 -3.44 -5.65 -33.06
C GLY A 240 -2.89 -5.04 -31.77
N GLY A 241 -2.89 -3.70 -31.67
CA GLY A 241 -2.43 -2.98 -30.49
C GLY A 241 -3.30 -3.20 -29.25
N VAL A 242 -4.61 -2.98 -29.37
CA VAL A 242 -5.60 -3.15 -28.28
C VAL A 242 -5.76 -4.62 -27.92
N GLY A 243 -5.80 -5.50 -28.92
CA GLY A 243 -5.88 -6.95 -28.73
C GLY A 243 -4.71 -7.47 -27.90
N GLY A 244 -3.48 -7.03 -28.20
CA GLY A 244 -2.30 -7.37 -27.40
C GLY A 244 -2.45 -7.02 -25.92
N VAL A 245 -3.01 -5.85 -25.59
CA VAL A 245 -3.21 -5.44 -24.18
C VAL A 245 -4.32 -6.23 -23.50
N ILE A 246 -5.43 -6.45 -24.18
CA ILE A 246 -6.61 -7.11 -23.61
C ILE A 246 -6.37 -8.62 -23.41
N VAL A 247 -5.59 -9.25 -24.29
CA VAL A 247 -5.22 -10.67 -24.16
C VAL A 247 -4.42 -10.94 -22.87
N PHE A 248 -3.59 -10.00 -22.40
CA PHE A 248 -2.87 -10.15 -21.12
C PHE A 248 -3.71 -9.80 -19.88
N LEU A 249 -4.88 -9.18 -20.05
CA LEU A 249 -5.69 -8.68 -18.93
C LEU A 249 -6.10 -9.77 -17.92
N PRO A 250 -6.54 -10.98 -18.31
CA PRO A 250 -6.95 -12.01 -17.34
C PRO A 250 -5.80 -12.45 -16.41
N ASN A 251 -4.60 -12.65 -16.95
CA ASN A 251 -3.42 -13.01 -16.17
C ASN A 251 -3.03 -11.90 -15.20
N ILE A 252 -3.13 -10.65 -15.63
CA ILE A 252 -2.89 -9.49 -14.77
C ILE A 252 -3.96 -9.38 -13.68
N MET A 253 -5.22 -9.72 -13.99
CA MET A 253 -6.29 -9.75 -12.99
C MET A 253 -6.05 -10.82 -11.93
N LEU A 254 -5.64 -12.01 -12.34
CA LEU A 254 -5.29 -13.09 -11.43
C LEU A 254 -4.07 -12.73 -10.56
N LEU A 255 -3.05 -12.08 -11.14
CA LEU A 255 -1.92 -11.53 -10.39
C LEU A 255 -2.39 -10.49 -9.35
N PHE A 256 -3.25 -9.55 -9.72
CA PHE A 256 -3.77 -8.56 -8.78
C PHE A 256 -4.63 -9.17 -7.67
N LEU A 257 -5.42 -10.20 -8.00
CA LEU A 257 -6.19 -10.96 -7.00
C LEU A 257 -5.26 -11.63 -6.00
N ALA A 258 -4.19 -12.27 -6.47
CA ALA A 258 -3.20 -12.92 -5.60
C ALA A 258 -2.45 -11.89 -4.73
N ILE A 259 -2.05 -10.75 -5.30
CA ILE A 259 -1.40 -9.67 -4.53
C ILE A 259 -2.37 -9.10 -3.49
N ALA A 260 -3.63 -8.81 -3.85
CA ALA A 260 -4.63 -8.32 -2.93
C ALA A 260 -4.87 -9.30 -1.78
N PHE A 261 -4.90 -10.60 -2.06
CA PHE A 261 -4.98 -11.65 -1.05
C PHE A 261 -3.78 -11.63 -0.09
N LEU A 262 -2.55 -11.57 -0.60
CA LEU A 262 -1.34 -11.53 0.22
C LEU A 262 -1.21 -10.22 1.03
N GLU A 263 -1.76 -9.12 0.51
CA GLU A 263 -1.78 -7.80 1.15
C GLU A 263 -2.81 -7.77 2.29
N ASP A 264 -4.05 -8.15 2.02
CA ASP A 264 -5.16 -8.15 3.00
C ASP A 264 -4.97 -9.19 4.12
N THR A 265 -4.26 -10.29 3.84
CA THR A 265 -3.89 -11.28 4.86
C THR A 265 -2.84 -10.79 5.85
N GLY A 266 -2.14 -9.69 5.53
CA GLY A 266 -0.98 -9.23 6.29
C GLY A 266 0.30 -10.04 6.02
N TYR A 267 0.27 -10.99 5.08
CA TYR A 267 1.44 -11.80 4.72
C TYR A 267 2.57 -10.92 4.14
N MET A 268 2.22 -9.91 3.33
CA MET A 268 3.19 -8.95 2.78
C MET A 268 4.00 -8.23 3.87
N ALA A 269 3.39 -7.90 5.01
CA ALA A 269 4.10 -7.27 6.13
C ALA A 269 5.15 -8.20 6.74
N ARG A 270 4.83 -9.50 6.88
CA ARG A 270 5.79 -10.52 7.37
C ARG A 270 6.92 -10.77 6.38
N VAL A 271 6.62 -10.83 5.09
CA VAL A 271 7.65 -11.00 4.04
C VAL A 271 8.59 -9.81 4.06
N ALA A 272 8.07 -8.58 4.17
CA ALA A 272 8.90 -7.37 4.29
C ALA A 272 9.80 -7.41 5.53
N PHE A 273 9.28 -7.85 6.68
CA PHE A 273 10.06 -8.03 7.90
C PHE A 273 11.17 -9.09 7.73
N MET A 274 10.84 -10.26 7.17
CA MET A 274 11.81 -11.33 6.92
C MET A 274 12.92 -10.89 5.95
N MET A 275 12.55 -10.09 4.94
CA MET A 275 13.46 -9.57 3.92
C MET A 275 14.22 -8.32 4.36
N ASP A 276 13.88 -7.71 5.50
CA ASP A 276 14.47 -6.45 5.95
C ASP A 276 15.99 -6.57 6.10
N ARG A 277 16.49 -7.61 6.76
CA ARG A 277 17.93 -7.85 6.91
C ARG A 277 18.67 -7.95 5.57
N LEU A 278 18.06 -8.57 4.57
CA LEU A 278 18.65 -8.71 3.23
C LEU A 278 18.64 -7.37 2.49
N MET A 279 17.50 -6.66 2.51
CA MET A 279 17.36 -5.35 1.86
C MET A 279 18.28 -4.31 2.49
N HIS A 280 18.44 -4.35 3.82
CA HIS A 280 19.33 -3.46 4.55
C HIS A 280 20.80 -3.62 4.11
N LYS A 281 21.24 -4.85 3.80
CA LYS A 281 22.58 -5.08 3.22
C LYS A 281 22.76 -4.41 1.85
N ILE A 282 21.69 -4.29 1.08
CA ILE A 282 21.67 -3.62 -0.23
C ILE A 282 21.52 -2.10 -0.05
N GLY A 283 21.15 -1.65 1.15
CA GLY A 283 20.85 -0.26 1.47
C GLY A 283 19.40 0.11 1.15
N LEU A 284 18.48 -0.83 1.06
CA LEU A 284 17.05 -0.57 0.85
C LEU A 284 16.25 -0.92 2.10
N HIS A 285 15.09 -0.28 2.24
CA HIS A 285 14.12 -0.61 3.29
C HIS A 285 13.43 -1.94 2.98
N GLY A 286 13.13 -2.79 3.98
CA GLY A 286 12.48 -4.10 3.80
C GLY A 286 11.18 -4.07 2.99
N ARG A 287 10.37 -3.01 3.14
CA ARG A 287 9.16 -2.78 2.31
C ARG A 287 9.44 -2.68 0.80
N SER A 288 10.66 -2.33 0.38
CA SER A 288 11.05 -2.22 -1.05
C SER A 288 11.07 -3.58 -1.76
N PHE A 289 11.15 -4.67 -1.00
CA PHE A 289 11.07 -6.02 -1.53
C PHE A 289 9.71 -6.31 -2.18
N ILE A 290 8.61 -5.76 -1.65
CA ILE A 290 7.26 -6.03 -2.16
C ILE A 290 7.09 -5.54 -3.62
N PRO A 291 7.42 -4.28 -3.96
CA PRO A 291 7.46 -3.84 -5.36
C PRO A 291 8.44 -4.63 -6.23
N MET A 292 9.64 -4.97 -5.73
CA MET A 292 10.63 -5.71 -6.52
C MET A 292 10.15 -7.12 -6.88
N LEU A 293 9.56 -7.84 -5.93
CA LEU A 293 8.99 -9.17 -6.17
C LEU A 293 7.82 -9.09 -7.16
N THR A 294 6.96 -8.09 -7.01
CA THR A 294 5.86 -7.83 -7.96
C THR A 294 6.38 -7.55 -9.38
N GLY A 295 7.58 -6.99 -9.51
CA GLY A 295 8.24 -6.66 -10.77
C GLY A 295 8.49 -7.86 -11.69
N PHE A 296 8.70 -9.06 -11.14
CA PHE A 296 8.80 -10.29 -11.91
C PHE A 296 7.49 -10.69 -12.59
N GLY A 297 6.35 -10.31 -12.01
CA GLY A 297 5.05 -10.47 -12.65
C GLY A 297 4.84 -9.41 -13.72
N CYS A 298 4.78 -8.15 -13.31
CA CYS A 298 4.61 -7.03 -14.22
C CYS A 298 5.25 -5.75 -13.66
N SER A 299 6.05 -5.07 -14.49
CA SER A 299 6.78 -3.87 -14.09
C SER A 299 5.87 -2.66 -13.82
N VAL A 300 4.73 -2.55 -14.51
CA VAL A 300 3.78 -1.43 -14.33
C VAL A 300 3.20 -1.37 -12.91
N PRO A 301 2.50 -2.42 -12.41
CA PRO A 301 1.98 -2.42 -11.04
C PRO A 301 3.09 -2.41 -9.99
N ALA A 302 4.24 -3.02 -10.26
CA ALA A 302 5.40 -2.95 -9.38
C ALA A 302 5.87 -1.52 -9.17
N ILE A 303 6.01 -0.73 -10.25
CA ILE A 303 6.37 0.68 -10.17
C ILE A 303 5.30 1.46 -9.39
N MET A 304 4.02 1.19 -9.62
CA MET A 304 2.94 1.84 -8.87
C MET A 304 2.94 1.49 -7.38
N ALA A 305 3.30 0.26 -7.02
CA ALA A 305 3.39 -0.21 -5.64
C ALA A 305 4.49 0.50 -4.84
N THR A 306 5.51 1.07 -5.50
CA THR A 306 6.56 1.86 -4.83
C THR A 306 6.02 3.10 -4.09
N ARG A 307 4.77 3.51 -4.34
CA ARG A 307 4.11 4.60 -3.60
C ARG A 307 3.95 4.32 -2.10
N THR A 308 4.00 3.05 -1.69
CA THR A 308 3.90 2.64 -0.27
C THR A 308 5.21 2.82 0.50
N LEU A 309 6.30 3.18 -0.20
CA LEU A 309 7.59 3.49 0.40
C LEU A 309 7.59 4.93 0.93
N GLU A 310 7.84 5.08 2.23
CA GLU A 310 7.82 6.36 2.94
C GLU A 310 8.93 7.30 2.44
N THR A 311 10.14 6.74 2.25
CA THR A 311 11.29 7.51 1.81
C THR A 311 11.32 7.68 0.30
N ARG A 312 11.37 8.94 -0.17
CA ARG A 312 11.48 9.27 -1.61
C ARG A 312 12.68 8.58 -2.29
N ARG A 313 13.81 8.47 -1.59
CA ARG A 313 15.05 7.85 -2.08
C ARG A 313 14.88 6.35 -2.36
N ASP A 314 14.25 5.63 -1.44
CA ASP A 314 13.98 4.20 -1.60
C ASP A 314 12.96 3.97 -2.73
N ARG A 315 11.95 4.85 -2.82
CA ARG A 315 10.97 4.84 -3.92
C ARG A 315 11.63 5.00 -5.29
N LEU A 316 12.50 6.01 -5.46
CA LEU A 316 13.18 6.26 -6.73
C LEU A 316 14.17 5.13 -7.07
N THR A 317 14.95 4.67 -6.10
CA THR A 317 15.90 3.56 -6.31
C THR A 317 15.15 2.29 -6.74
N THR A 318 14.06 1.96 -6.05
CA THR A 318 13.23 0.79 -6.39
C THR A 318 12.61 0.93 -7.78
N MET A 319 12.10 2.12 -8.14
CA MET A 319 11.54 2.40 -9.47
C MET A 319 12.55 2.21 -10.61
N LEU A 320 13.82 2.59 -10.39
CA LEU A 320 14.90 2.43 -11.38
C LEU A 320 15.39 0.98 -11.51
N VAL A 321 15.22 0.18 -10.46
CA VAL A 321 15.69 -1.21 -10.41
C VAL A 321 14.63 -2.20 -10.92
N ILE A 322 13.33 -1.90 -10.75
CA ILE A 322 12.23 -2.77 -11.22
C ILE A 322 12.34 -3.17 -12.71
N PRO A 323 12.74 -2.29 -13.66
CA PRO A 323 12.92 -2.68 -15.06
C PRO A 323 13.98 -3.76 -15.30
N LEU A 324 14.88 -4.01 -14.35
CA LEU A 324 15.86 -5.09 -14.45
C LEU A 324 15.25 -6.47 -14.09
N MET A 325 14.07 -6.48 -13.50
CA MET A 325 13.28 -7.70 -13.28
C MET A 325 12.57 -8.09 -14.57
N SER A 326 12.88 -9.28 -15.08
CA SER A 326 12.28 -9.79 -16.31
C SER A 326 10.86 -10.28 -16.06
N CYS A 327 9.89 -9.58 -16.66
CA CYS A 327 8.47 -9.95 -16.63
C CYS A 327 8.10 -10.93 -17.76
N GLY A 328 6.95 -11.59 -17.63
CA GLY A 328 6.46 -12.56 -18.62
C GLY A 328 6.36 -12.01 -20.05
N ALA A 329 6.10 -10.70 -20.22
CA ALA A 329 6.04 -10.06 -21.53
C ALA A 329 7.40 -10.02 -22.29
N ARG A 330 8.53 -10.25 -21.60
CA ARG A 330 9.85 -10.35 -22.25
C ARG A 330 10.16 -11.76 -22.76
N LEU A 331 9.45 -12.76 -22.27
CA LEU A 331 9.69 -14.15 -22.62
C LEU A 331 9.57 -14.41 -24.12
N PRO A 332 8.56 -13.87 -24.86
CA PRO A 332 8.50 -14.04 -26.32
C PRO A 332 9.73 -13.50 -27.06
N ILE A 333 10.29 -12.37 -26.60
CA ILE A 333 11.50 -11.77 -27.19
C ILE A 333 12.69 -12.68 -26.93
N TYR A 334 12.85 -13.20 -25.72
CA TYR A 334 13.91 -14.16 -25.40
C TYR A 334 13.74 -15.48 -26.17
N ALA A 335 12.51 -15.96 -26.32
CA ALA A 335 12.19 -17.16 -27.08
C ALA A 335 12.50 -17.00 -28.58
N LEU A 336 12.48 -15.78 -29.12
CA LEU A 336 12.86 -15.50 -30.50
C LEU A 336 14.38 -15.33 -30.66
N ILE A 337 15.02 -14.55 -29.78
CA ILE A 337 16.44 -14.20 -29.92
C ILE A 337 17.35 -15.36 -29.53
N ILE A 338 17.07 -16.08 -28.45
CA ILE A 338 17.99 -17.12 -27.95
C ILE A 338 18.22 -18.23 -28.99
N PRO A 339 17.19 -18.81 -29.63
CA PRO A 339 17.40 -19.84 -30.64
C PRO A 339 18.09 -19.34 -31.92
N ALA A 340 18.07 -18.04 -32.19
CA ALA A 340 18.75 -17.45 -33.34
C ALA A 340 20.28 -17.42 -33.16
N PHE A 341 20.77 -17.33 -31.92
CA PHE A 341 22.20 -17.20 -31.61
C PHE A 341 22.81 -18.42 -30.93
N PHE A 342 22.00 -19.26 -30.27
CA PHE A 342 22.49 -20.38 -29.47
C PHE A 342 21.92 -21.73 -29.93
N PRO A 343 22.70 -22.82 -29.81
CA PRO A 343 22.23 -24.16 -30.12
C PRO A 343 21.17 -24.62 -29.11
N LYS A 344 20.24 -25.47 -29.55
CA LYS A 344 19.07 -25.93 -28.75
C LYS A 344 19.40 -26.37 -27.31
N ALA A 345 20.54 -27.03 -27.10
CA ALA A 345 20.98 -27.48 -25.77
C ALA A 345 21.25 -26.33 -24.78
N LEU A 346 21.62 -25.15 -25.28
CA LEU A 346 21.95 -23.97 -24.48
C LEU A 346 20.78 -23.00 -24.31
N ASN A 347 19.64 -23.22 -24.98
CA ASN A 347 18.52 -22.29 -24.94
C ASN A 347 17.98 -22.06 -23.51
N ALA A 348 17.73 -23.14 -22.77
CA ALA A 348 17.26 -23.04 -21.39
C ALA A 348 18.32 -22.47 -20.42
N PRO A 349 19.59 -22.91 -20.45
CA PRO A 349 20.67 -22.29 -19.66
C PRO A 349 20.85 -20.79 -19.91
N VAL A 350 20.78 -20.35 -21.17
CA VAL A 350 20.90 -18.93 -21.54
C VAL A 350 19.70 -18.13 -21.03
N LEU A 351 18.49 -18.67 -21.16
CA LEU A 351 17.32 -18.02 -20.59
C LEU A 351 17.46 -17.85 -19.07
N TRP A 352 17.89 -18.90 -18.37
CA TRP A 352 18.10 -18.87 -16.93
C TRP A 352 19.19 -17.87 -16.53
N SER A 353 20.29 -17.81 -17.27
CA SER A 353 21.38 -16.87 -16.98
C SER A 353 20.95 -15.41 -17.15
N ILE A 354 20.12 -15.09 -18.16
CA ILE A 354 19.57 -13.74 -18.34
C ILE A 354 18.75 -13.30 -17.12
N TYR A 355 17.92 -14.18 -16.56
CA TYR A 355 17.15 -13.88 -15.35
C TYR A 355 18.06 -13.64 -14.15
N ILE A 356 19.06 -14.50 -13.92
CA ILE A 356 20.02 -14.35 -12.82
C ILE A 356 20.84 -13.06 -12.96
N ILE A 357 21.33 -12.76 -14.17
CA ILE A 357 22.06 -11.52 -14.47
C ILE A 357 21.19 -10.30 -14.17
N GLY A 358 19.90 -10.32 -14.52
CA GLY A 358 18.96 -9.24 -14.20
C GLY A 358 18.85 -8.98 -12.70
N ILE A 359 18.75 -10.04 -11.88
CA ILE A 359 18.68 -9.95 -10.41
C ILE A 359 19.99 -9.40 -9.84
N VAL A 360 21.13 -9.93 -10.30
CA VAL A 360 22.44 -9.47 -9.83
C VAL A 360 22.66 -8.01 -10.18
N LEU A 361 22.35 -7.61 -11.43
CA LEU A 361 22.47 -6.24 -11.88
C LEU A 361 21.54 -5.31 -11.10
N ALA A 362 20.32 -5.75 -10.78
CA ALA A 362 19.39 -5.02 -9.94
C ALA A 362 19.97 -4.71 -8.55
N ILE A 363 20.58 -5.72 -7.90
CA ILE A 363 21.22 -5.57 -6.59
C ILE A 363 22.42 -4.63 -6.66
N VAL A 364 23.28 -4.80 -7.68
CA VAL A 364 24.46 -3.96 -7.90
C VAL A 364 24.06 -2.51 -8.14
N LEU A 365 23.09 -2.27 -9.02
CA LEU A 365 22.61 -0.93 -9.34
C LEU A 365 21.94 -0.27 -8.14
N ALA A 366 21.13 -1.01 -7.37
CA ALA A 366 20.51 -0.50 -6.14
C ALA A 366 21.57 -0.02 -5.14
N ARG A 367 22.62 -0.84 -4.93
CA ARG A 367 23.73 -0.51 -4.03
C ARG A 367 24.52 0.70 -4.52
N LEU A 368 24.80 0.77 -5.82
CA LEU A 368 25.51 1.89 -6.43
C LEU A 368 24.70 3.18 -6.28
N LEU A 369 23.42 3.17 -6.63
CA LEU A 369 22.52 4.33 -6.52
C LEU A 369 22.38 4.84 -5.08
N ARG A 370 22.28 3.93 -4.10
CA ARG A 370 22.25 4.31 -2.66
C ARG A 370 23.58 4.86 -2.17
N GLY A 371 24.71 4.36 -2.68
CA GLY A 371 26.04 4.84 -2.31
C GLY A 371 26.42 6.20 -2.92
N THR A 372 25.93 6.51 -4.13
CA THR A 372 26.35 7.69 -4.90
C THR A 372 25.27 8.77 -4.95
N VAL A 373 24.11 8.49 -5.54
CA VAL A 373 23.08 9.49 -5.91
C VAL A 373 22.08 9.75 -4.78
N PHE A 374 21.69 8.72 -4.02
CA PHE A 374 20.60 8.79 -3.04
C PHE A 374 21.07 8.51 -1.60
N ARG A 375 22.09 9.24 -1.13
CA ARG A 375 22.64 9.07 0.24
C ARG A 375 21.64 9.48 1.33
N GLY A 376 21.61 8.74 2.44
CA GLY A 376 20.75 9.06 3.60
C GLY A 376 20.79 8.02 4.72
N GLU A 377 20.44 8.45 5.94
CA GLU A 377 20.27 7.57 7.10
C GLU A 377 19.03 6.68 6.93
N MET A 378 19.13 5.46 7.47
CA MET A 378 18.03 4.50 7.45
C MET A 378 17.18 4.69 8.70
N VAL A 379 15.90 4.96 8.51
CA VAL A 379 14.93 5.05 9.61
C VAL A 379 14.80 3.65 10.24
N PRO A 380 14.90 3.52 11.58
CA PRO A 380 14.71 2.23 12.25
C PRO A 380 13.34 1.64 11.92
N PHE A 381 13.32 0.38 11.46
CA PHE A 381 12.08 -0.29 11.11
C PHE A 381 11.39 -0.82 12.37
N LEU A 382 10.58 0.03 13.02
CA LEU A 382 9.62 -0.42 14.02
C LEU A 382 8.32 -0.80 13.31
N MET A 383 8.11 -2.09 13.11
CA MET A 383 6.83 -2.61 12.61
C MET A 383 6.23 -3.57 13.62
N GLU A 384 5.12 -3.15 14.24
CA GLU A 384 4.24 -4.07 14.95
C GLU A 384 3.67 -5.05 13.90
N LEU A 385 3.97 -6.34 14.05
CA LEU A 385 3.52 -7.38 13.13
C LEU A 385 1.99 -7.49 13.21
N PRO A 386 1.25 -7.23 12.11
CA PRO A 386 -0.21 -7.31 12.14
C PRO A 386 -0.66 -8.78 12.35
N PRO A 387 -1.75 -9.00 13.10
CA PRO A 387 -2.36 -10.33 13.19
C PRO A 387 -2.85 -10.78 11.81
N TYR A 388 -2.86 -12.09 11.55
CA TYR A 388 -3.45 -12.64 10.32
C TYR A 388 -4.93 -12.27 10.24
N ARG A 389 -5.35 -11.79 9.07
CA ARG A 389 -6.74 -11.47 8.78
C ARG A 389 -7.18 -12.26 7.57
N PHE A 390 -8.38 -12.82 7.60
CA PHE A 390 -8.93 -13.40 6.38
C PHE A 390 -9.54 -12.29 5.52
N PRO A 391 -9.14 -12.17 4.24
CA PRO A 391 -9.70 -11.18 3.35
C PRO A 391 -11.16 -11.49 3.05
N THR A 392 -11.96 -10.44 2.86
CA THR A 392 -13.34 -10.60 2.39
C THR A 392 -13.34 -10.76 0.87
N LEU A 393 -14.12 -11.69 0.33
CA LEU A 393 -14.23 -11.90 -1.12
C LEU A 393 -14.62 -10.61 -1.85
N ARG A 394 -15.51 -9.81 -1.24
CA ARG A 394 -15.91 -8.50 -1.75
C ARG A 394 -14.73 -7.52 -1.83
N GLY A 395 -13.90 -7.45 -0.78
CA GLY A 395 -12.69 -6.61 -0.78
C GLY A 395 -11.70 -7.03 -1.87
N LEU A 396 -11.45 -8.33 -2.00
CA LEU A 396 -10.57 -8.88 -3.03
C LEU A 396 -11.03 -8.52 -4.44
N LEU A 397 -12.32 -8.69 -4.75
CA LEU A 397 -12.87 -8.38 -6.06
C LEU A 397 -12.85 -6.89 -6.37
N ILE A 398 -13.14 -6.02 -5.39
CA ILE A 398 -13.05 -4.56 -5.54
C ILE A 398 -11.59 -4.17 -5.83
N HIS A 399 -10.63 -4.62 -5.03
CA HIS A 399 -9.22 -4.30 -5.21
C HIS A 399 -8.64 -4.83 -6.51
N MET A 400 -9.03 -6.06 -6.90
CA MET A 400 -8.71 -6.61 -8.21
C MET A 400 -9.24 -5.67 -9.31
N TRP A 401 -10.54 -5.39 -9.32
CA TRP A 401 -11.19 -4.58 -10.36
C TRP A 401 -10.59 -3.16 -10.47
N GLU A 402 -10.42 -2.46 -9.36
CA GLU A 402 -9.84 -1.12 -9.33
C GLU A 402 -8.43 -1.09 -9.93
N ARG A 403 -7.59 -2.05 -9.54
CA ARG A 403 -6.20 -2.16 -10.04
C ARG A 403 -6.17 -2.54 -11.52
N GLY A 404 -7.05 -3.44 -11.96
CA GLY A 404 -7.17 -3.81 -13.38
C GLY A 404 -7.63 -2.68 -14.27
N TRP A 405 -8.64 -1.94 -13.82
CA TRP A 405 -9.14 -0.78 -14.54
C TRP A 405 -8.05 0.29 -14.70
N LEU A 406 -7.27 0.51 -13.63
CA LEU A 406 -6.15 1.45 -13.65
C LEU A 406 -5.04 0.99 -14.62
N TYR A 407 -4.75 -0.31 -14.66
CA TYR A 407 -3.84 -0.90 -15.63
C TYR A 407 -4.35 -0.69 -17.06
N LEU A 408 -5.61 -1.03 -17.35
CA LEU A 408 -6.19 -0.90 -18.68
C LEU A 408 -6.17 0.55 -19.17
N LYS A 409 -6.53 1.51 -18.31
CA LYS A 409 -6.53 2.93 -18.66
C LYS A 409 -5.12 3.47 -18.93
N LYS A 410 -4.12 3.11 -18.12
CA LYS A 410 -2.76 3.65 -18.25
C LYS A 410 -1.92 2.90 -19.27
N ALA A 411 -1.84 1.58 -19.18
CA ALA A 411 -1.06 0.76 -20.09
C ALA A 411 -1.72 0.71 -21.47
N GLY A 412 -3.04 0.57 -21.55
CA GLY A 412 -3.76 0.52 -22.82
C GLY A 412 -3.62 1.78 -23.65
N THR A 413 -3.71 2.97 -23.04
CA THR A 413 -3.56 4.24 -23.79
C THR A 413 -2.13 4.45 -24.29
N VAL A 414 -1.12 4.11 -23.49
CA VAL A 414 0.29 4.23 -23.89
C VAL A 414 0.64 3.22 -24.96
N ILE A 415 0.25 1.95 -24.81
CA ILE A 415 0.54 0.88 -25.77
C ILE A 415 -0.16 1.14 -27.09
N LEU A 416 -1.44 1.57 -27.08
CA LEU A 416 -2.15 1.97 -28.29
C LEU A 416 -1.46 3.15 -28.99
N GLY A 417 -1.03 4.16 -28.25
CA GLY A 417 -0.30 5.29 -28.83
C GLY A 417 1.00 4.84 -29.51
N VAL A 418 1.78 3.99 -28.84
CA VAL A 418 3.02 3.44 -29.39
C VAL A 418 2.75 2.49 -30.56
N SER A 419 1.70 1.66 -30.53
CA SER A 419 1.36 0.75 -31.62
C SER A 419 0.99 1.51 -32.88
N ILE A 420 0.25 2.62 -32.77
CA ILE A 420 -0.07 3.50 -33.90
C ILE A 420 1.20 4.14 -34.45
N VAL A 421 2.10 4.63 -33.58
CA VAL A 421 3.38 5.22 -34.02
C VAL A 421 4.26 4.18 -34.72
N LEU A 422 4.39 2.99 -34.14
CA LEU A 422 5.14 1.89 -34.75
C LEU A 422 4.52 1.45 -36.07
N TRP A 423 3.19 1.41 -36.15
CA TRP A 423 2.48 1.12 -37.39
C TRP A 423 2.77 2.18 -38.46
N VAL A 424 2.81 3.48 -38.11
CA VAL A 424 3.20 4.55 -39.06
C VAL A 424 4.65 4.34 -39.53
N LEU A 425 5.58 4.10 -38.61
CA LEU A 425 7.01 3.92 -38.94
C LEU A 425 7.31 2.65 -39.75
N THR A 426 6.50 1.59 -39.58
CA THR A 426 6.66 0.34 -40.32
C THR A 426 5.92 0.37 -41.66
N SER A 427 4.81 1.11 -41.75
CA SER A 427 4.03 1.26 -42.98
C SER A 427 4.61 2.33 -43.92
N PHE A 428 5.36 3.31 -43.41
CA PHE A 428 5.88 4.43 -44.19
C PHE A 428 7.40 4.60 -44.02
N PRO A 429 8.14 4.88 -45.11
CA PRO A 429 7.68 5.06 -46.49
C PRO A 429 7.38 3.72 -47.19
N LYS A 430 6.24 3.63 -47.89
CA LYS A 430 5.99 2.52 -48.82
C LYS A 430 7.02 2.60 -49.95
N LYS A 431 7.90 1.60 -50.08
CA LYS A 431 8.80 1.50 -51.23
C LYS A 431 7.96 1.28 -52.49
N THR A 432 7.84 2.29 -53.33
CA THR A 432 7.14 2.20 -54.63
C THR A 432 8.03 1.64 -55.75
N VAL A 433 9.35 1.61 -55.54
CA VAL A 433 10.33 0.99 -56.44
C VAL A 433 11.28 0.13 -55.60
N PHE A 434 11.28 -1.18 -55.82
CA PHE A 434 12.28 -2.08 -55.25
C PHE A 434 13.57 -1.97 -56.07
N GLU A 435 14.70 -1.65 -55.44
CA GLU A 435 16.01 -1.61 -56.13
C GLU A 435 16.40 -2.97 -56.73
N ARG A 436 15.91 -4.07 -56.15
CA ARG A 436 16.00 -5.44 -56.67
C ARG A 436 14.76 -6.23 -56.31
N ASP A 437 14.12 -6.82 -57.31
CA ASP A 437 13.00 -7.75 -57.13
C ASP A 437 13.54 -9.17 -56.90
N TYR A 438 13.71 -9.52 -55.62
CA TYR A 438 14.23 -10.82 -55.22
C TYR A 438 13.28 -11.97 -55.55
N ASP A 439 11.96 -11.72 -55.66
CA ASP A 439 11.00 -12.75 -56.07
C ASP A 439 11.14 -13.06 -57.56
N GLN A 440 11.39 -12.04 -58.38
CA GLN A 440 11.67 -12.22 -59.80
C GLN A 440 13.00 -12.94 -60.02
N LEU A 441 14.04 -12.59 -59.25
CA LEU A 441 15.33 -13.27 -59.26
C LEU A 441 15.23 -14.72 -58.76
N ALA A 442 14.42 -15.00 -57.74
CA ALA A 442 14.18 -16.35 -57.23
C ALA A 442 13.45 -17.21 -58.27
N ARG A 443 12.40 -16.68 -58.92
CA ARG A 443 11.72 -17.38 -60.02
C ARG A 443 12.63 -17.60 -61.23
N GLN A 444 13.52 -16.65 -61.54
CA GLN A 444 14.52 -16.82 -62.59
C GLN A 444 15.56 -17.89 -62.22
N ALA A 445 15.99 -17.96 -60.96
CA ALA A 445 16.89 -18.99 -60.47
C ALA A 445 16.24 -20.38 -60.44
N GLU A 446 14.97 -20.48 -60.02
CA GLU A 446 14.19 -21.72 -60.11
C GLU A 446 13.98 -22.16 -61.56
N ALA A 447 13.61 -21.24 -62.45
CA ALA A 447 13.45 -21.54 -63.86
C ALA A 447 14.78 -21.97 -64.50
N ALA A 448 15.91 -21.36 -64.12
CA ALA A 448 17.24 -21.76 -64.57
C ALA A 448 17.67 -23.13 -64.02
N TYR A 449 17.31 -23.47 -62.78
CA TYR A 449 17.58 -24.77 -62.17
C TYR A 449 16.72 -25.89 -62.76
N VAL A 450 15.47 -25.61 -63.12
CA VAL A 450 14.57 -26.58 -63.78
C VAL A 450 14.94 -26.78 -65.25
N ALA A 451 15.59 -25.80 -65.89
CA ALA A 451 16.06 -25.87 -67.27
C ALA A 451 17.46 -26.51 -67.43
N SER A 452 18.22 -26.69 -66.34
CA SER A 452 19.48 -27.45 -66.28
C SER A 452 19.24 -28.89 -65.86
#